data_AF-A0A444VUK7-F1
#
_entry.id   AF-A0A444VUK7-F1
#
_cell.length_a   1.000
_cell.length_b   1.000
_cell.length_c   1.000
_cell.angle_alpha   90.00
_cell.angle_beta   90.00
_cell.angle_gamma   90.00
#
_symmetry.space_group_name_H-M   'P 1'
#
loop_
_entity.id
_entity.type
_entity.pdbx_description
1 polymer ?
#
loop_
_entity_poly.entity_id
_entity_poly.type
_entity_poly.pdbx_seq_one_letter_code
_entity_poly.pdbx_strand_id
1 'polypeptide(L)'
;MKKYLLILLSFSSSFIFSQKIESHRLTKQEITQRELENLTDFPIYRAFEFSDKGGVYELVLGENQKTISKKDTLNTKIQAVCVINDHGGFLNQWKINDLLEDTLPKETNIWFWTKYCSTKDIDGDAYIEPVIVYGTRNEDGYIRRVKIITVYKNKKYVIRAVECDFDNCRSFEKDQSWNTLPQKIKTYINQLTEKMRKEQNVLLKNG
;
A
#
# COMPACT_ATOMS: atom_id res chain seq x y z
N MET A 1 -71.64 -19.96 9.49
CA MET A 1 -70.35 -20.53 9.03
C MET A 1 -69.32 -19.41 8.96
N LYS A 2 -68.42 -19.29 9.95
CA LYS A 2 -67.35 -18.25 9.96
C LYS A 2 -66.07 -18.87 9.41
N LYS A 3 -65.55 -18.35 8.29
CA LYS A 3 -64.24 -18.71 7.73
C LYS A 3 -63.20 -17.76 8.34
N TYR A 4 -62.25 -18.29 9.10
CA TYR A 4 -61.05 -17.55 9.51
C TYR A 4 -59.96 -17.79 8.47
N LEU A 5 -59.47 -16.72 7.85
CA LEU A 5 -58.34 -16.75 6.92
C LEU A 5 -57.08 -16.44 7.73
N LEU A 6 -56.21 -17.44 7.91
CA LEU A 6 -54.91 -17.27 8.54
C LEU A 6 -53.90 -16.85 7.47
N ILE A 7 -53.35 -15.64 7.56
CA ILE A 7 -52.25 -15.16 6.73
C ILE A 7 -50.95 -15.42 7.51
N LEU A 8 -50.12 -16.32 7.01
CA LEU A 8 -48.80 -16.61 7.55
C LEU A 8 -47.77 -15.68 6.88
N LEU A 9 -47.30 -14.66 7.59
CA LEU A 9 -46.19 -13.80 7.16
C LEU A 9 -44.87 -14.47 7.54
N SER A 10 -44.21 -15.11 6.56
CA SER A 10 -42.85 -15.60 6.69
C SER A 10 -41.85 -14.45 6.63
N PHE A 11 -41.39 -13.97 7.78
CA PHE A 11 -40.22 -13.11 7.88
C PHE A 11 -38.95 -13.95 7.63
N SER A 12 -38.43 -13.92 6.40
CA SER A 12 -37.08 -14.39 6.13
C SER A 12 -36.10 -13.32 6.63
N SER A 13 -35.56 -13.49 7.83
CA SER A 13 -34.42 -12.72 8.29
C SER A 13 -33.18 -13.17 7.50
N SER A 14 -32.88 -12.46 6.41
CA SER A 14 -31.57 -12.55 5.78
C SER A 14 -30.54 -12.05 6.79
N PHE A 15 -29.84 -12.97 7.44
CA PHE A 15 -28.62 -12.64 8.15
C PHE A 15 -27.61 -12.16 7.11
N ILE A 16 -27.53 -10.85 6.92
CA ILE A 16 -26.44 -10.23 6.19
C ILE A 16 -25.23 -10.36 7.11
N PHE A 17 -24.43 -11.41 6.90
CA PHE A 17 -23.07 -11.44 7.44
C PHE A 17 -22.33 -10.28 6.78
N SER A 18 -22.25 -9.14 7.46
CA SER A 18 -21.33 -8.08 7.10
C SER A 18 -19.93 -8.68 7.20
N GLN A 19 -19.27 -8.88 6.07
CA GLN A 19 -17.84 -9.20 6.08
C GLN A 19 -17.14 -8.06 6.82
N LYS A 20 -16.38 -8.41 7.85
CA LYS A 20 -15.76 -7.44 8.74
C LYS A 20 -14.56 -6.84 8.00
N ILE A 21 -14.56 -5.52 7.85
CA ILE A 21 -13.39 -4.80 7.32
C ILE A 21 -12.34 -4.80 8.43
N GLU A 22 -11.26 -5.53 8.22
CA GLU A 22 -10.17 -5.66 9.18
C GLU A 22 -8.83 -5.49 8.50
N SER A 23 -7.88 -4.96 9.24
CA SER A 23 -6.49 -4.94 8.81
C SER A 23 -5.57 -5.01 10.02
N HIS A 24 -4.54 -5.86 9.91
CA HIS A 24 -3.52 -5.93 10.93
C HIS A 24 -2.15 -6.25 10.33
N ARG A 25 -1.11 -5.86 11.06
CA ARG A 25 0.27 -6.13 10.69
C ARG A 25 0.66 -7.52 11.16
N LEU A 26 1.22 -8.32 10.25
CA LEU A 26 1.70 -9.66 10.58
C LEU A 26 3.02 -9.62 11.34
N THR A 27 3.14 -10.57 12.27
CA THR A 27 4.36 -10.96 12.96
C THR A 27 5.21 -11.87 12.06
N LYS A 28 6.47 -12.08 12.43
CA LYS A 28 7.35 -13.03 11.73
C LYS A 28 6.80 -14.46 11.79
N GLN A 29 6.22 -14.86 12.92
CA GLN A 29 5.64 -16.18 13.09
C GLN A 29 4.45 -16.39 12.13
N GLU A 30 3.56 -15.41 12.02
CA GLU A 30 2.44 -15.47 11.08
C GLU A 30 2.92 -15.51 9.62
N ILE A 31 3.95 -14.72 9.26
CA ILE A 31 4.55 -14.73 7.92
C ILE A 31 5.05 -16.13 7.55
N THR A 32 5.80 -16.79 8.44
CA THR A 32 6.33 -18.13 8.20
C THR A 32 5.22 -19.18 8.21
N GLN A 33 4.27 -19.12 9.15
CA GLN A 33 3.15 -20.07 9.24
C GLN A 33 2.25 -20.02 8.01
N ARG A 34 2.13 -18.85 7.38
CA ARG A 34 1.34 -18.63 6.16
C ARG A 34 2.17 -18.80 4.88
N GLU A 35 3.44 -19.18 4.98
CA GLU A 35 4.34 -19.43 3.85
C GLU A 35 4.50 -18.23 2.89
N LEU A 36 4.40 -16.99 3.41
CA LEU A 36 4.42 -15.78 2.58
C LEU A 36 5.81 -15.45 2.00
N GLU A 37 6.86 -16.09 2.52
CA GLU A 37 8.27 -15.85 2.15
C GLU A 37 8.53 -16.08 0.66
N ASN A 38 7.77 -16.99 0.03
CA ASN A 38 7.89 -17.31 -1.39
C ASN A 38 7.14 -16.34 -2.31
N LEU A 39 6.40 -15.36 -1.77
CA LEU A 39 5.62 -14.41 -2.57
C LEU A 39 6.48 -13.29 -3.16
N THR A 40 7.65 -13.03 -2.56
CA THR A 40 8.57 -11.96 -2.92
C THR A 40 9.96 -12.50 -3.24
N ASP A 41 10.65 -11.86 -4.19
CA ASP A 41 12.04 -12.17 -4.53
C ASP A 41 13.03 -11.68 -3.46
N PHE A 42 12.55 -10.90 -2.49
CA PHE A 42 13.35 -10.22 -1.46
C PHE A 42 12.89 -10.59 -0.04
N PRO A 43 13.80 -10.55 0.97
CA PRO A 43 13.43 -10.67 2.37
C PRO A 43 12.25 -9.77 2.75
N ILE A 44 11.28 -10.34 3.46
CA ILE A 44 10.09 -9.61 3.90
C ILE A 44 10.49 -8.61 5.00
N TYR A 45 10.36 -7.32 4.68
CA TYR A 45 10.50 -6.24 5.65
C TYR A 45 9.23 -6.07 6.49
N ARG A 46 8.06 -6.19 5.85
CA ARG A 46 6.76 -6.01 6.48
C ARG A 46 5.67 -6.76 5.72
N ALA A 47 4.68 -7.30 6.42
CA ALA A 47 3.46 -7.82 5.81
C ALA A 47 2.20 -7.39 6.58
N PHE A 48 1.06 -7.38 5.88
CA PHE A 48 -0.24 -7.04 6.42
C PHE A 48 -1.28 -8.01 5.87
N GLU A 49 -2.16 -8.50 6.75
CA GLU A 49 -3.43 -9.10 6.33
C GLU A 49 -4.47 -7.98 6.31
N PHE A 50 -5.35 -8.02 5.32
CA PHE A 50 -6.57 -7.24 5.34
C PHE A 50 -7.73 -7.99 4.70
N SER A 51 -8.92 -7.76 5.23
CA SER A 51 -10.16 -8.36 4.75
C SER A 51 -11.13 -7.28 4.33
N ASP A 52 -11.72 -7.44 3.14
CA ASP A 52 -12.73 -6.56 2.58
C ASP A 52 -13.82 -7.38 1.86
N LYS A 53 -14.79 -6.72 1.23
CA LYS A 53 -15.90 -7.39 0.52
C LYS A 53 -15.44 -8.34 -0.60
N GLY A 54 -14.24 -8.15 -1.13
CA GLY A 54 -13.62 -9.00 -2.14
C GLY A 54 -12.88 -10.22 -1.60
N GLY A 55 -12.56 -10.27 -0.31
CA GLY A 55 -11.94 -11.43 0.33
C GLY A 55 -10.84 -11.06 1.34
N VAL A 56 -9.97 -12.04 1.62
CA VAL A 56 -8.83 -11.90 2.54
C VAL A 56 -7.54 -11.82 1.73
N TYR A 57 -6.80 -10.74 1.94
CA TYR A 57 -5.60 -10.41 1.19
C TYR A 57 -4.38 -10.34 2.09
N GLU A 58 -3.24 -10.64 1.49
CA GLU A 58 -1.93 -10.43 2.08
C GLU A 58 -1.18 -9.38 1.26
N LEU A 59 -0.70 -8.33 1.91
CA LEU A 59 0.22 -7.36 1.34
C LEU A 59 1.62 -7.57 1.93
N VAL A 60 2.55 -8.00 1.10
CA VAL A 60 3.94 -8.27 1.46
C VAL A 60 4.85 -7.19 0.89
N LEU A 61 5.70 -6.61 1.73
CA LEU A 61 6.69 -5.59 1.40
C LEU A 61 8.10 -6.18 1.59
N GLY A 62 8.79 -6.43 0.49
CA GLY A 62 10.14 -7.00 0.43
C GLY A 62 11.20 -5.98 0.05
N GLU A 63 12.35 -6.04 0.70
CA GLU A 63 13.50 -5.17 0.45
C GLU A 63 14.75 -6.04 0.27
N ASN A 64 15.57 -5.77 -0.75
CA ASN A 64 16.59 -6.73 -1.18
C ASN A 64 17.83 -6.85 -0.28
N GLN A 65 18.02 -5.95 0.70
CA GLN A 65 19.09 -6.01 1.71
C GLN A 65 20.48 -6.32 1.12
N LYS A 66 20.90 -5.56 0.10
CA LYS A 66 22.21 -5.78 -0.55
C LYS A 66 23.34 -5.50 0.44
N THR A 67 24.16 -6.51 0.73
CA THR A 67 25.34 -6.39 1.59
C THR A 67 26.37 -5.42 0.99
N ILE A 68 26.72 -4.38 1.74
CA ILE A 68 27.78 -3.41 1.39
C ILE A 68 29.01 -3.64 2.26
N SER A 69 28.82 -4.08 3.50
CA SER A 69 29.91 -4.55 4.37
C SER A 69 29.41 -5.66 5.28
N LYS A 70 30.30 -6.28 6.07
CA LYS A 70 29.96 -7.37 6.99
C LYS A 70 28.86 -7.03 8.02
N LYS A 71 28.57 -5.73 8.23
CA LYS A 71 27.54 -5.24 9.16
C LYS A 71 26.57 -4.22 8.55
N ASP A 72 26.64 -4.00 7.24
CA ASP A 72 25.86 -2.93 6.60
C ASP A 72 25.22 -3.43 5.31
N THR A 73 23.92 -3.19 5.18
CA THR A 73 23.11 -3.53 4.02
C THR A 73 22.35 -2.29 3.59
N LEU A 74 22.39 -1.98 2.29
CA LEU A 74 21.48 -1.00 1.69
C LEU A 74 20.55 -1.69 0.72
N ASN A 75 19.36 -1.16 0.59
CA ASN A 75 18.39 -1.62 -0.37
C ASN A 75 18.60 -0.90 -1.69
N THR A 76 18.74 -1.66 -2.76
CA THR A 76 18.81 -1.14 -4.14
C THR A 76 17.56 -1.46 -4.94
N LYS A 77 16.70 -2.34 -4.41
CA LYS A 77 15.45 -2.81 -5.03
C LYS A 77 14.42 -3.07 -3.94
N ILE A 78 13.17 -2.78 -4.25
CA ILE A 78 12.02 -3.10 -3.41
C ILE A 78 10.94 -3.80 -4.23
N GLN A 79 10.11 -4.59 -3.55
CA GLN A 79 8.97 -5.26 -4.13
C GLN A 79 7.80 -5.22 -3.17
N ALA A 80 6.61 -4.84 -3.64
CA ALA A 80 5.36 -5.03 -2.92
C ALA A 80 4.48 -6.01 -3.71
N VAL A 81 3.95 -7.02 -3.05
CA VAL A 81 3.09 -8.04 -3.63
C VAL A 81 1.80 -8.10 -2.86
N CYS A 82 0.67 -8.04 -3.56
CA CYS A 82 -0.64 -8.31 -2.98
C CYS A 82 -1.22 -9.56 -3.58
N VAL A 83 -1.65 -10.47 -2.72
CA VAL A 83 -2.30 -11.73 -3.07
C VAL A 83 -3.63 -11.85 -2.35
N ILE A 84 -4.54 -12.63 -2.91
CA ILE A 84 -5.76 -13.11 -2.23
C ILE A 84 -5.57 -14.58 -1.88
N ASN A 85 -6.07 -14.99 -0.70
CA ASN A 85 -6.11 -16.39 -0.31
C ASN A 85 -7.26 -17.10 -1.04
N ASP A 86 -6.94 -18.10 -1.85
CA ASP A 86 -7.92 -18.90 -2.60
C ASP A 86 -7.74 -20.39 -2.28
N HIS A 87 -8.56 -20.88 -1.33
CA HIS A 87 -8.81 -22.30 -1.03
C HIS A 87 -7.59 -23.25 -1.09
N GLY A 88 -6.42 -22.81 -0.60
CA GLY A 88 -5.20 -23.62 -0.54
C GLY A 88 -3.99 -23.02 -1.26
N GLY A 89 -4.08 -21.80 -1.80
CA GLY A 89 -2.95 -21.09 -2.36
C GLY A 89 -3.17 -19.57 -2.46
N PHE A 90 -2.17 -18.88 -2.99
CA PHE A 90 -2.20 -17.43 -3.18
C PHE A 90 -2.36 -17.06 -4.65
N LEU A 91 -3.38 -16.26 -4.96
CA LEU A 91 -3.54 -15.67 -6.29
C LEU A 91 -3.02 -14.23 -6.29
N ASN A 92 -2.01 -13.96 -7.14
CA ASN A 92 -1.45 -12.62 -7.32
C ASN A 92 -2.48 -11.64 -7.87
N GLN A 93 -2.77 -10.57 -7.11
CA GLN A 93 -3.61 -9.47 -7.56
C GLN A 93 -2.78 -8.42 -8.29
N TRP A 94 -1.67 -8.00 -7.68
CA TRP A 94 -0.78 -7.03 -8.28
C TRP A 94 0.61 -7.06 -7.62
N LYS A 95 1.60 -6.56 -8.38
CA LYS A 95 2.96 -6.34 -7.90
C LYS A 95 3.42 -4.91 -8.20
N ILE A 96 4.27 -4.38 -7.34
CA ILE A 96 5.01 -3.13 -7.52
C ILE A 96 6.48 -3.47 -7.35
N ASN A 97 7.30 -3.11 -8.34
CA ASN A 97 8.76 -3.24 -8.27
C ASN A 97 9.34 -1.84 -8.49
N ASP A 98 10.38 -1.50 -7.73
CA ASP A 98 11.18 -0.32 -8.04
C ASP A 98 12.64 -0.55 -7.64
N LEU A 99 13.53 0.27 -8.21
CA LEU A 99 14.96 0.27 -7.92
C LEU A 99 15.50 1.70 -7.83
N LEU A 100 16.76 1.82 -7.44
CA LEU A 100 17.48 3.09 -7.47
C LEU A 100 17.58 3.62 -8.90
N GLU A 101 17.37 4.92 -9.08
CA GLU A 101 17.55 5.61 -10.34
C GLU A 101 18.96 6.23 -10.40
N ASP A 102 19.49 6.39 -11.62
CA ASP A 102 20.75 7.09 -11.84
C ASP A 102 20.50 8.60 -11.84
N THR A 103 20.67 9.22 -10.67
CA THR A 103 20.42 10.65 -10.44
C THR A 103 21.69 11.38 -10.05
N LEU A 104 21.67 12.71 -10.14
CA LEU A 104 22.68 13.57 -9.51
C LEU A 104 22.01 14.47 -8.44
N PRO A 105 22.40 14.37 -7.16
CA PRO A 105 23.31 13.39 -6.56
C PRO A 105 22.80 11.94 -6.61
N LYS A 106 23.69 10.95 -6.53
CA LYS A 106 23.37 9.53 -6.75
C LYS A 106 22.50 8.93 -5.66
N GLU A 107 21.49 8.14 -6.02
CA GLU A 107 20.71 7.37 -5.03
C GLU A 107 21.51 6.20 -4.46
N THR A 108 21.40 6.00 -3.14
CA THR A 108 22.15 4.96 -2.41
C THR A 108 21.25 3.96 -1.70
N ASN A 109 20.02 4.34 -1.36
CA ASN A 109 19.10 3.47 -0.62
C ASN A 109 17.63 3.72 -1.02
N ILE A 110 16.82 2.66 -1.09
CA ILE A 110 15.37 2.71 -1.35
C ILE A 110 14.62 1.84 -0.32
N TRP A 111 13.59 2.35 0.35
CA TRP A 111 12.89 1.56 1.39
C TRP A 111 11.44 1.98 1.59
N PHE A 112 10.63 1.07 2.11
CA PHE A 112 9.23 1.33 2.42
C PHE A 112 9.09 2.18 3.67
N TRP A 113 8.35 3.29 3.55
CA TRP A 113 8.02 4.13 4.68
C TRP A 113 6.75 3.61 5.35
N THR A 114 6.85 2.44 5.99
CA THR A 114 5.69 1.69 6.52
C THR A 114 4.78 2.46 7.47
N LYS A 115 5.27 3.53 8.11
CA LYS A 115 4.46 4.48 8.91
C LYS A 115 3.38 5.20 8.08
N TYR A 116 3.61 5.35 6.77
CA TYR A 116 2.72 6.01 5.82
C TYR A 116 1.99 5.03 4.89
N CYS A 117 2.30 3.73 4.96
CA CYS A 117 1.51 2.71 4.30
C CYS A 117 0.21 2.46 5.07
N SER A 118 -0.85 2.08 4.36
CA SER A 118 -2.13 1.70 4.98
C SER A 118 -2.93 0.74 4.12
N THR A 119 -3.79 -0.03 4.77
CA THR A 119 -4.75 -0.97 4.19
C THR A 119 -6.09 -0.67 4.86
N LYS A 120 -6.79 0.36 4.36
CA LYS A 120 -8.03 0.88 4.93
C LYS A 120 -9.07 1.06 3.83
N ASP A 121 -10.34 0.92 4.18
CA ASP A 121 -11.45 1.39 3.35
C ASP A 121 -11.55 2.92 3.53
N ILE A 122 -11.03 3.65 2.53
CA ILE A 122 -10.90 5.09 2.56
C ILE A 122 -12.18 5.76 2.04
N ASP A 123 -12.82 5.18 1.02
CA ASP A 123 -14.01 5.76 0.40
C ASP A 123 -15.35 5.29 1.02
N GLY A 124 -15.33 4.22 1.80
CA GLY A 124 -16.45 3.65 2.53
C GLY A 124 -17.28 2.67 1.70
N ASP A 125 -16.75 2.14 0.59
CA ASP A 125 -17.47 1.19 -0.28
C ASP A 125 -17.28 -0.30 0.11
N ALA A 126 -16.64 -0.53 1.26
CA ALA A 126 -16.29 -1.84 1.79
C ALA A 126 -15.23 -2.61 1.00
N TYR A 127 -14.52 -1.97 0.07
CA TYR A 127 -13.25 -2.43 -0.45
C TYR A 127 -12.11 -1.65 0.21
N ILE A 128 -11.00 -2.32 0.49
CA ILE A 128 -9.83 -1.65 1.05
C ILE A 128 -9.01 -1.06 -0.09
N GLU A 129 -8.51 0.17 0.11
CA GLU A 129 -7.49 0.79 -0.74
C GLU A 129 -6.12 0.73 -0.09
N PRO A 130 -5.25 -0.20 -0.51
CA PRO A 130 -3.85 -0.17 -0.14
C PRO A 130 -3.20 1.14 -0.57
N VAL A 131 -2.48 1.76 0.35
CA VAL A 131 -1.57 2.87 0.12
C VAL A 131 -0.17 2.42 0.48
N ILE A 132 0.75 2.49 -0.47
CA ILE A 132 2.13 2.06 -0.38
C ILE A 132 2.99 3.30 -0.57
N VAL A 133 3.86 3.56 0.39
CA VAL A 133 4.79 4.68 0.35
C VAL A 133 6.20 4.16 0.50
N TYR A 134 7.08 4.66 -0.36
CA TYR A 134 8.52 4.46 -0.25
C TYR A 134 9.24 5.71 -0.69
N GLY A 135 10.51 5.79 -0.32
CA GLY A 135 11.39 6.85 -0.77
C GLY A 135 12.81 6.36 -0.96
N THR A 136 13.62 7.23 -1.54
CA THR A 136 15.04 7.02 -1.73
C THR A 136 15.86 8.07 -1.01
N ARG A 137 17.11 7.72 -0.72
CA ARG A 137 18.12 8.62 -0.18
C ARG A 137 19.29 8.70 -1.15
N ASN A 138 19.89 9.87 -1.27
CA ASN A 138 21.10 10.08 -2.07
C ASN A 138 22.39 9.90 -1.24
N GLU A 139 23.54 10.03 -1.91
CA GLU A 139 24.87 9.93 -1.30
C GLU A 139 25.16 11.02 -0.25
N ASP A 140 24.48 12.16 -0.34
CA ASP A 140 24.56 13.24 0.64
C ASP A 140 23.64 13.03 1.86
N GLY A 141 22.85 11.95 1.88
CA GLY A 141 21.97 11.60 2.99
C GLY A 141 20.56 12.20 2.94
N TYR A 142 20.24 12.96 1.89
CA TYR A 142 18.93 13.60 1.71
C TYR A 142 17.94 12.69 0.97
N ILE A 143 16.65 12.89 1.23
CA ILE A 143 15.60 12.23 0.46
C ILE A 143 15.67 12.73 -0.99
N ARG A 144 15.61 11.81 -1.94
CA ARG A 144 15.68 12.13 -3.37
C ARG A 144 14.36 11.90 -4.10
N ARG A 145 13.74 10.74 -3.92
CA ARG A 145 12.42 10.44 -4.47
C ARG A 145 11.47 10.02 -3.37
N VAL A 146 10.20 10.36 -3.56
CA VAL A 146 9.08 9.80 -2.79
C VAL A 146 8.04 9.34 -3.80
N LYS A 147 7.58 8.09 -3.67
CA LYS A 147 6.46 7.57 -4.45
C LYS A 147 5.35 7.12 -3.52
N ILE A 148 4.14 7.62 -3.81
CA ILE A 148 2.91 7.27 -3.11
C ILE A 148 2.04 6.54 -4.11
N ILE A 149 1.70 5.28 -3.82
CA ILE A 149 0.90 4.44 -4.70
C ILE A 149 -0.34 4.04 -3.95
N THR A 150 -1.51 4.34 -4.51
CA THR A 150 -2.77 3.76 -4.05
C THR A 150 -3.32 2.81 -5.11
N VAL A 151 -3.90 1.69 -4.67
CA VAL A 151 -4.58 0.75 -5.56
C VAL A 151 -6.07 0.87 -5.33
N TYR A 152 -6.81 1.21 -6.39
CA TYR A 152 -8.26 1.33 -6.37
C TYR A 152 -8.84 0.57 -7.56
N LYS A 153 -9.71 -0.41 -7.30
CA LYS A 153 -10.33 -1.28 -8.32
C LYS A 153 -9.29 -1.91 -9.26
N ASN A 154 -8.26 -2.54 -8.68
CA ASN A 154 -7.12 -3.16 -9.37
C ASN A 154 -6.29 -2.21 -10.27
N LYS A 155 -6.50 -0.90 -10.17
CA LYS A 155 -5.72 0.11 -10.87
C LYS A 155 -4.81 0.85 -9.90
N LYS A 156 -3.54 1.01 -10.27
CA LYS A 156 -2.54 1.74 -9.50
C LYS A 156 -2.59 3.22 -9.88
N TYR A 157 -2.62 4.07 -8.88
CA TYR A 157 -2.51 5.53 -9.02
C TYR A 157 -1.27 5.98 -8.27
N VAL A 158 -0.40 6.70 -8.96
CA VAL A 158 0.94 7.01 -8.46
C VAL A 158 1.11 8.51 -8.37
N ILE A 159 1.68 8.96 -7.26
CA ILE A 159 2.33 10.24 -7.14
C ILE A 159 3.84 9.99 -7.17
N ARG A 160 4.56 10.72 -8.02
CA ARG A 160 6.02 10.71 -8.12
C ARG A 160 6.52 12.08 -7.69
N ALA A 161 7.30 12.14 -6.63
CA ALA A 161 7.92 13.36 -6.19
C ALA A 161 9.45 13.24 -6.23
N VAL A 162 10.11 14.30 -6.70
CA VAL A 162 11.56 14.47 -6.63
C VAL A 162 11.85 15.62 -5.68
N GLU A 163 12.71 15.34 -4.71
CA GLU A 163 13.22 16.30 -3.72
C GLU A 163 14.63 16.74 -4.09
N CYS A 164 14.90 18.02 -3.91
CA CYS A 164 16.21 18.66 -4.03
C CYS A 164 16.12 20.09 -3.48
N ASP A 165 17.26 20.73 -3.30
CA ASP A 165 17.33 22.07 -2.69
C ASP A 165 16.71 23.17 -3.57
N PHE A 166 16.85 23.05 -4.90
CA PHE A 166 16.38 24.08 -5.82
C PHE A 166 14.96 23.82 -6.33
N ASP A 167 14.17 24.89 -6.43
CA ASP A 167 12.79 24.86 -6.92
C ASP A 167 12.60 24.22 -8.30
N ASN A 168 13.61 24.32 -9.16
CA ASN A 168 13.57 23.87 -10.55
C ASN A 168 13.88 22.38 -10.75
N CYS A 169 14.51 21.71 -9.78
CA CYS A 169 14.74 20.27 -9.83
C CYS A 169 13.69 19.47 -9.03
N ARG A 170 12.80 20.15 -8.31
CA ARG A 170 11.69 19.51 -7.59
C ARG A 170 10.53 19.22 -8.53
N SER A 171 9.92 18.05 -8.37
CA SER A 171 8.71 17.68 -9.09
C SER A 171 7.71 17.00 -8.17
N PHE A 172 6.43 17.08 -8.56
CA PHE A 172 5.33 16.36 -7.93
C PHE A 172 4.28 16.06 -8.99
N GLU A 173 4.32 14.83 -9.49
CA GLU A 173 3.55 14.39 -10.63
C GLU A 173 2.53 13.35 -10.20
N LYS A 174 1.26 13.67 -10.40
CA LYS A 174 0.15 12.74 -10.21
C LYS A 174 -0.06 11.97 -11.51
N ASP A 175 -0.42 10.68 -11.40
CA ASP A 175 -0.79 9.85 -12.55
C ASP A 175 -1.80 10.57 -13.46
N GLN A 176 -1.72 10.37 -14.78
CA GLN A 176 -2.64 11.03 -15.72
C GLN A 176 -4.11 10.77 -15.39
N SER A 177 -4.40 9.60 -14.83
CA SER A 177 -5.74 9.22 -14.42
C SER A 177 -6.08 9.58 -12.98
N TRP A 178 -5.24 10.35 -12.27
CA TRP A 178 -5.47 10.74 -10.87
C TRP A 178 -6.86 11.33 -10.62
N ASN A 179 -7.38 12.11 -11.57
CA ASN A 179 -8.68 12.75 -11.44
C ASN A 179 -9.85 11.75 -11.48
N THR A 180 -9.64 10.50 -11.89
CA THR A 180 -10.65 9.43 -11.83
C THR A 180 -10.78 8.79 -10.45
N LEU A 181 -9.89 9.10 -9.50
CA LEU A 181 -10.02 8.64 -8.12
C LEU A 181 -11.19 9.33 -7.41
N PRO A 182 -11.95 8.60 -6.57
CA PRO A 182 -12.90 9.16 -5.63
C PRO A 182 -12.29 10.31 -4.82
N GLN A 183 -13.10 11.34 -4.56
CA GLN A 183 -12.64 12.53 -3.85
C GLN A 183 -12.13 12.21 -2.44
N LYS A 184 -12.73 11.25 -1.73
CA LYS A 184 -12.27 10.81 -0.40
C LYS A 184 -10.84 10.27 -0.42
N ILE A 185 -10.51 9.42 -1.41
CA ILE A 185 -9.15 8.87 -1.58
C ILE A 185 -8.15 9.98 -1.88
N LYS A 186 -8.48 10.90 -2.81
CA LYS A 186 -7.61 12.06 -3.11
C LYS A 186 -7.35 12.91 -1.87
N THR A 187 -8.39 13.19 -1.08
CA THR A 187 -8.27 13.94 0.18
C THR A 187 -7.37 13.22 1.19
N TYR A 188 -7.55 11.90 1.36
CA TYR A 188 -6.70 11.10 2.24
C TYR A 188 -5.22 11.15 1.82
N ILE A 189 -4.92 10.99 0.53
CA ILE A 189 -3.54 11.04 0.03
C ILE A 189 -2.94 12.46 0.17
N ASN A 190 -3.72 13.52 -0.05
CA ASN A 190 -3.26 14.88 0.20
C ASN A 190 -2.93 15.08 1.68
N GLN A 191 -3.77 14.61 2.60
CA GLN A 191 -3.48 14.65 4.05
C GLN A 191 -2.24 13.84 4.43
N LEU A 192 -2.03 12.69 3.79
CA LEU A 192 -0.82 11.88 3.96
C LEU A 192 0.44 12.63 3.51
N THR A 193 0.33 13.37 2.40
CA THR A 193 1.39 14.25 1.89
C THR A 193 1.74 15.33 2.93
N GLU A 194 0.73 16.02 3.48
CA GLU A 194 0.96 17.02 4.54
C GLU A 194 1.61 16.43 5.79
N LYS A 195 1.20 15.22 6.18
CA LYS A 195 1.81 14.51 7.31
C LYS A 195 3.28 14.22 7.05
N MET A 196 3.62 13.73 5.86
CA MET A 196 5.01 13.44 5.49
C MET A 196 5.88 14.70 5.47
N ARG A 197 5.36 15.84 4.99
CA ARG A 197 6.09 17.11 5.05
C ARG A 197 6.54 17.46 6.47
N LYS A 198 5.62 17.34 7.43
CA LYS A 198 5.88 17.66 8.84
C LYS A 198 6.82 16.67 9.52
N GLU A 199 6.74 15.39 9.15
CA GLU A 199 7.42 14.32 9.88
C GLU A 199 8.75 13.85 9.25
N GLN A 200 8.92 13.98 7.93
CA GLN A 200 10.10 13.52 7.19
C GLN A 200 10.98 14.67 6.68
N ASN A 201 10.58 15.93 6.93
CA ASN A 201 11.27 17.12 6.43
C ASN A 201 11.43 17.09 4.89
N VAL A 202 10.41 16.60 4.19
CA VAL A 202 10.30 16.64 2.72
C VAL A 202 9.40 17.78 2.30
N LEU A 203 9.61 18.35 1.10
CA LEU A 203 8.84 19.51 0.65
C LEU A 203 7.58 19.07 -0.08
N LEU A 204 7.65 18.02 -0.90
CA LEU A 204 6.56 17.51 -1.73
C LEU A 204 5.84 18.65 -2.47
N LYS A 205 6.62 19.55 -3.09
CA LYS A 205 6.15 20.83 -3.64
C LYS A 205 5.00 20.63 -4.62
N ASN A 206 3.92 21.41 -4.51
CA ASN A 206 2.68 21.30 -5.32
C ASN A 206 1.80 20.06 -5.04
N GLY A 207 2.14 19.27 -4.02
CA GLY A 207 1.37 18.10 -3.58
C GLY A 207 0.07 18.42 -2.86
#